data_AF-A0AAV4P814-F1
#
_entry.id   AF-A0AAV4P814-F1
#
_cell.length_a   1.000
_cell.length_b   1.000
_cell.length_c   1.000
_cell.angle_alpha   90.00
_cell.angle_beta   90.00
_cell.angle_gamma   90.00
#
_symmetry.space_group_name_H-M   'P 1'
#
loop_
_entity.id
_entity.type
_entity.pdbx_description
1 polymer ?
#
loop_
_entity_poly.entity_id
_entity_poly.type
_entity_poly.pdbx_seq_one_letter_code
_entity_poly.pdbx_strand_id
1 'polypeptide(L)'
;MKAFGLCLFLIVGGSVAFANNTCESETQRCRELSRSRELRGVNFLPTVDQLRDLCPKFFEFIECENELVRACTGKSIEEVMTSSNRSLSQYATEISDLGSLAADICDENSLLHTDFAASVECIRDEVQLRRDHICRDTSLITVETYLNSIKTNQDEDGSEKHLCLQISYAVACTIKRLEKTCGESARRALVTIIERLHYLSNLGCTEKIALDLRDFFESLTFDTEEEKRLYQSVFEMLAEGL
;
A
#
# COMPACT_ATOMS: atom_id res chain seq x y z
N MET A 1 -0.88 -11.61 5.63
CA MET A 1 -1.40 -11.33 4.26
C MET A 1 -2.73 -10.54 4.13
N LYS A 2 -3.32 -9.90 5.16
CA LYS A 2 -4.31 -8.82 4.88
C LYS A 2 -3.63 -7.53 4.42
N ALA A 3 -2.34 -7.34 4.75
CA ALA A 3 -1.52 -6.15 4.46
C ALA A 3 -1.19 -5.93 2.96
N PHE A 4 -0.83 -6.98 2.21
CA PHE A 4 -0.61 -6.89 0.76
C PHE A 4 -1.93 -6.78 -0.03
N GLY A 5 -2.98 -7.44 0.46
CA GLY A 5 -4.34 -7.19 -0.02
C GLY A 5 -4.88 -5.81 0.38
N LEU A 6 -4.31 -5.18 1.42
CA LEU A 6 -4.70 -3.85 1.92
C LEU A 6 -4.33 -2.73 0.97
N CYS A 7 -3.23 -2.89 0.20
CA CYS A 7 -2.92 -2.02 -0.94
C CYS A 7 -4.07 -1.93 -1.97
N LEU A 8 -4.92 -2.96 -2.04
CA LEU A 8 -6.09 -3.02 -2.92
C LEU A 8 -7.42 -3.03 -2.15
N PHE A 9 -7.43 -2.90 -0.82
CA PHE A 9 -8.67 -2.69 -0.06
C PHE A 9 -9.22 -1.27 -0.23
N LEU A 10 -8.40 -0.30 -0.67
CA LEU A 10 -8.85 1.02 -1.12
C LEU A 10 -9.88 0.89 -2.27
N ILE A 11 -9.78 -0.15 -3.11
CA ILE A 11 -10.77 -0.46 -4.16
C ILE A 11 -12.12 -0.95 -3.59
N VAL A 12 -12.16 -1.47 -2.35
CA VAL A 12 -13.36 -2.07 -1.76
C VAL A 12 -14.07 -1.13 -0.76
N GLY A 13 -13.32 -0.18 -0.18
CA GLY A 13 -13.88 0.87 0.65
C GLY A 13 -14.52 1.96 -0.19
N GLY A 14 -15.64 1.66 -0.86
CA GLY A 14 -16.30 2.64 -1.70
C GLY A 14 -16.54 3.93 -0.93
N SER A 15 -15.99 5.00 -1.46
CA SER A 15 -15.71 6.22 -0.71
C SER A 15 -16.96 6.86 -0.15
N VAL A 16 -16.93 7.13 1.15
CA VAL A 16 -17.90 8.02 1.81
C VAL A 16 -17.92 9.42 1.20
N ALA A 17 -16.90 9.77 0.39
CA ALA A 17 -16.83 11.01 -0.38
C ALA A 17 -18.07 11.26 -1.27
N PHE A 18 -18.74 10.19 -1.74
CA PHE A 18 -19.95 10.28 -2.57
C PHE A 18 -21.20 9.71 -1.90
N ALA A 19 -21.22 9.59 -0.57
CA ALA A 19 -22.37 9.06 0.18
C ALA A 19 -23.65 9.93 0.11
N ASN A 20 -23.64 11.03 -0.65
CA ASN A 20 -24.86 11.77 -0.97
C ASN A 20 -25.65 11.04 -2.08
N ASN A 21 -26.95 10.90 -1.86
CA ASN A 21 -27.91 10.11 -2.65
C ASN A 21 -27.90 10.36 -4.18
N THR A 22 -27.31 11.46 -4.65
CA THR A 22 -27.20 11.79 -6.08
C THR A 22 -26.19 10.94 -6.85
N CYS A 23 -25.25 10.28 -6.18
CA CYS A 23 -24.15 9.55 -6.83
C CYS A 23 -24.14 8.05 -6.56
N GLU A 24 -25.17 7.53 -5.89
CA GLU A 24 -25.22 6.15 -5.44
C GLU A 24 -25.27 5.15 -6.60
N SER A 25 -26.07 5.44 -7.65
CA SER A 25 -26.20 4.57 -8.82
C SER A 25 -24.89 4.46 -9.62
N GLU A 26 -24.19 5.58 -9.81
CA GLU A 26 -22.91 5.62 -10.52
C GLU A 26 -21.80 4.92 -9.70
N THR A 27 -21.80 5.13 -8.38
CA THR A 27 -20.87 4.45 -7.47
C THR A 27 -21.06 2.93 -7.53
N GLN A 28 -22.31 2.45 -7.58
CA GLN A 28 -22.58 1.02 -7.67
C GLN A 28 -22.05 0.42 -8.99
N ARG A 29 -22.20 1.15 -10.11
CA ARG A 29 -21.70 0.73 -11.43
C ARG A 29 -20.18 0.47 -11.41
N CYS A 30 -19.39 1.40 -10.89
CA CYS A 30 -17.93 1.25 -10.84
C CYS A 30 -17.49 0.18 -9.83
N ARG A 31 -18.21 0.02 -8.71
CA ARG A 31 -17.96 -1.09 -7.76
C ARG A 31 -18.12 -2.47 -8.39
N GLU A 32 -19.02 -2.65 -9.36
CA GLU A 32 -19.17 -3.93 -10.06
C GLU A 32 -17.97 -4.23 -10.97
N LEU A 33 -17.33 -3.19 -11.51
CA LEU A 33 -16.08 -3.30 -12.25
C LEU A 33 -14.87 -3.53 -11.35
N SER A 34 -14.99 -3.20 -10.05
CA SER A 34 -13.95 -3.47 -9.06
C SER A 34 -13.67 -4.98 -8.99
N ARG A 35 -12.63 -5.43 -9.71
CA ARG A 35 -12.23 -6.85 -9.81
C ARG A 35 -11.59 -7.38 -8.52
N SER A 36 -11.96 -6.82 -7.37
CA SER A 36 -11.49 -7.22 -6.04
C SER A 36 -11.69 -8.71 -5.77
N ARG A 37 -12.69 -9.37 -6.40
CA ARG A 37 -12.86 -10.83 -6.30
C ARG A 37 -11.83 -11.61 -7.11
N GLU A 38 -11.52 -11.18 -8.34
CA GLU A 38 -10.49 -11.82 -9.18
C GLU A 38 -9.10 -11.66 -8.55
N LEU A 39 -8.78 -10.45 -8.08
CA LEU A 39 -7.53 -10.17 -7.38
C LEU A 39 -7.41 -10.97 -6.07
N ARG A 40 -8.51 -11.12 -5.31
CA ARG A 40 -8.54 -12.02 -4.14
C ARG A 40 -8.25 -13.47 -4.51
N GLY A 41 -8.72 -13.94 -5.67
CA GLY A 41 -8.46 -15.29 -6.17
C GLY A 41 -6.97 -15.58 -6.43
N VAL A 42 -6.18 -14.54 -6.66
CA VAL A 42 -4.71 -14.62 -6.89
C VAL A 42 -3.90 -14.03 -5.74
N ASN A 43 -4.50 -13.84 -4.56
CA ASN A 43 -3.88 -13.20 -3.39
C ASN A 43 -3.23 -11.83 -3.70
N PHE A 44 -3.81 -11.08 -4.64
CA PHE A 44 -3.33 -9.77 -5.07
C PHE A 44 -1.91 -9.76 -5.65
N LEU A 45 -1.42 -10.92 -6.12
CA LEU A 45 -0.11 -11.09 -6.77
C LEU A 45 -0.30 -11.84 -8.10
N PRO A 46 -0.88 -11.20 -9.13
CA PRO A 46 -1.10 -11.85 -10.42
C PRO A 46 0.23 -12.21 -11.10
N THR A 47 0.29 -13.35 -11.78
CA THR A 47 1.42 -13.67 -12.67
C THR A 47 1.47 -12.70 -13.86
N VAL A 48 2.56 -12.68 -14.63
CA VAL A 48 2.68 -11.84 -15.84
C VAL A 48 1.57 -12.14 -16.85
N ASP A 49 1.23 -13.41 -17.06
CA ASP A 49 0.11 -13.77 -17.94
C ASP A 49 -1.23 -13.31 -17.39
N GLN A 50 -1.44 -13.38 -16.07
CA GLN A 50 -2.65 -12.86 -15.44
C GLN A 50 -2.71 -11.32 -15.52
N LEU A 51 -1.58 -10.62 -15.46
CA LEU A 51 -1.53 -9.17 -15.66
C LEU A 51 -2.03 -8.80 -17.05
N ARG A 52 -1.66 -9.54 -18.11
CA ARG A 52 -2.15 -9.28 -19.48
C ARG A 52 -3.68 -9.26 -19.55
N ASP A 53 -4.35 -10.13 -18.81
CA ASP A 53 -5.81 -10.20 -18.75
C ASP A 53 -6.44 -9.19 -17.78
N LEU A 54 -5.71 -8.80 -16.73
CA LEU A 54 -6.21 -7.88 -15.69
C LEU A 54 -6.01 -6.41 -16.04
N CYS A 55 -4.94 -6.06 -16.74
CA CYS A 55 -4.57 -4.69 -17.09
C CYS A 55 -5.68 -3.95 -17.84
N PRO A 56 -6.27 -4.48 -18.93
CA PRO A 56 -7.38 -3.80 -19.62
C PRO A 56 -8.58 -3.54 -18.71
N LYS A 57 -8.96 -4.54 -17.89
CA LYS A 57 -10.08 -4.43 -16.94
C LYS A 57 -9.81 -3.39 -15.85
N PHE A 58 -8.55 -3.23 -15.47
CA PHE A 58 -8.14 -2.24 -14.48
C PHE A 58 -8.27 -0.82 -15.05
N PHE A 59 -7.86 -0.60 -16.29
CA PHE A 59 -8.06 0.69 -16.95
C PHE A 59 -9.55 1.01 -17.15
N GLU A 60 -10.39 0.01 -17.45
CA GLU A 60 -11.85 0.20 -17.45
C GLU A 60 -12.39 0.66 -16.08
N PHE A 61 -11.86 0.10 -14.99
CA PHE A 61 -12.21 0.52 -13.63
C PHE A 61 -11.78 1.98 -13.37
N ILE A 62 -10.53 2.33 -13.67
CA ILE A 62 -10.02 3.70 -13.48
C ILE A 62 -10.82 4.71 -14.32
N GLU A 63 -11.17 4.36 -15.55
CA GLU A 63 -12.00 5.24 -16.39
C GLU A 63 -13.42 5.38 -15.83
N CYS A 64 -14.00 4.32 -15.29
CA CYS A 64 -15.29 4.42 -14.59
C CYS A 64 -15.20 5.38 -13.40
N GLU A 65 -14.11 5.34 -12.63
CA GLU A 65 -13.90 6.24 -11.50
C GLU A 65 -13.71 7.70 -11.94
N ASN A 66 -13.01 7.93 -13.06
CA ASN A 66 -12.93 9.25 -13.68
C ASN A 66 -14.31 9.79 -14.06
N GLU A 67 -15.13 8.94 -14.70
CA GLU A 67 -16.51 9.28 -15.06
C GLU A 67 -17.38 9.54 -13.84
N LEU A 68 -17.23 8.75 -12.77
CA LEU A 68 -17.93 8.94 -11.50
C LEU A 68 -17.61 10.30 -10.90
N VAL A 69 -16.33 10.64 -10.78
CA VAL A 69 -15.88 11.94 -10.25
C VAL A 69 -16.48 13.08 -11.09
N ARG A 70 -16.43 12.97 -12.42
CA ARG A 70 -16.99 13.97 -13.32
C ARG A 70 -18.51 14.09 -13.19
N ALA A 71 -19.24 12.98 -13.13
CA ALA A 71 -20.69 12.98 -12.98
C ALA A 71 -21.13 13.60 -11.64
N CYS A 72 -20.38 13.33 -10.57
CA CYS A 72 -20.72 13.77 -9.23
C CYS A 72 -20.32 15.21 -8.91
N THR A 73 -19.24 15.70 -9.53
CA THR A 73 -18.63 16.99 -9.16
C THR A 73 -18.65 18.01 -10.30
N GLY A 74 -18.89 17.56 -11.53
CA GLY A 74 -18.74 18.37 -12.74
C GLY A 74 -17.29 18.69 -13.12
N LYS A 75 -16.31 18.05 -12.47
CA LYS A 75 -14.86 18.34 -12.61
C LYS A 75 -14.06 17.10 -12.98
N SER A 76 -12.87 17.28 -13.53
CA SER A 76 -11.92 16.18 -13.73
C SER A 76 -11.25 15.75 -12.41
N ILE A 77 -10.62 14.57 -12.39
CA ILE A 77 -9.84 14.10 -11.24
C ILE A 77 -8.75 15.11 -10.86
N GLU A 78 -8.03 15.65 -11.84
CA GLU A 78 -6.93 16.58 -11.62
C GLU A 78 -7.40 17.88 -10.95
N GLU A 79 -8.57 18.40 -11.37
CA GLU A 79 -9.18 19.56 -10.72
C GLU A 79 -9.62 19.26 -9.28
N VAL A 80 -10.09 18.04 -9.04
CA VAL A 80 -10.61 17.59 -7.75
C VAL A 80 -9.49 17.32 -6.73
N MET A 81 -8.33 16.84 -7.18
CA MET A 81 -7.15 16.65 -6.33
C MET A 81 -6.75 17.92 -5.59
N THR A 82 -6.94 19.09 -6.20
CA THR A 82 -6.66 20.41 -5.56
C THR A 82 -7.84 21.02 -4.80
N SER A 83 -8.94 20.28 -4.64
CA SER A 83 -10.14 20.81 -3.99
C SER A 83 -9.94 21.02 -2.48
N SER A 84 -10.67 21.98 -1.92
CA SER A 84 -10.70 22.21 -0.47
C SER A 84 -11.45 21.12 0.32
N ASN A 85 -12.18 20.24 -0.38
CA ASN A 85 -12.82 19.09 0.24
C ASN A 85 -11.78 17.97 0.38
N ARG A 86 -11.21 17.83 1.58
CA ARG A 86 -10.15 16.86 1.88
C ARG A 86 -10.51 15.43 1.47
N SER A 87 -11.72 14.95 1.80
CA SER A 87 -12.11 13.57 1.47
C SER A 87 -12.21 13.34 -0.04
N LEU A 88 -12.69 14.34 -0.78
CA LEU A 88 -12.82 14.26 -2.22
C LEU A 88 -11.46 14.42 -2.93
N SER A 89 -10.61 15.34 -2.45
CA SER A 89 -9.23 15.51 -2.91
C SER A 89 -8.41 14.24 -2.70
N GLN A 90 -8.46 13.67 -1.49
CA GLN A 90 -7.78 12.42 -1.15
C GLN A 90 -8.24 11.27 -2.05
N TYR A 91 -9.56 11.13 -2.27
CA TYR A 91 -10.08 10.12 -3.18
C TYR A 91 -9.53 10.25 -4.61
N ALA A 92 -9.54 11.46 -5.15
CA ALA A 92 -9.04 11.72 -6.50
C ALA A 92 -7.54 11.43 -6.60
N THR A 93 -6.76 11.76 -5.56
CA THR A 93 -5.34 11.40 -5.47
C THR A 93 -5.16 9.89 -5.46
N GLU A 94 -5.89 9.15 -4.63
CA GLU A 94 -5.80 7.69 -4.55
C GLU A 94 -6.12 7.01 -5.89
N ILE A 95 -7.17 7.46 -6.60
CA ILE A 95 -7.51 6.92 -7.93
C ILE A 95 -6.42 7.26 -8.96
N SER A 96 -5.89 8.49 -8.92
CA SER A 96 -4.81 8.92 -9.83
C SER A 96 -3.52 8.11 -9.62
N ASP A 97 -3.09 7.96 -8.36
CA ASP A 97 -1.90 7.19 -7.98
C ASP A 97 -2.04 5.73 -8.38
N LEU A 98 -3.23 5.17 -8.15
CA LEU A 98 -3.56 3.80 -8.51
C LEU A 98 -3.56 3.58 -10.03
N GLY A 99 -4.12 4.52 -10.80
CA GLY A 99 -4.10 4.48 -12.26
C GLY A 99 -2.68 4.59 -12.82
N SER A 100 -1.86 5.47 -12.23
CA SER A 100 -0.46 5.65 -12.58
C SER A 100 0.40 4.43 -12.24
N LEU A 101 0.13 3.77 -11.10
CA LEU A 101 0.79 2.52 -10.73
C LEU A 101 0.44 1.39 -11.69
N ALA A 102 -0.84 1.27 -12.05
CA ALA A 102 -1.28 0.27 -13.02
C ALA A 102 -0.68 0.51 -14.40
N ALA A 103 -0.59 1.77 -14.84
CA ALA A 103 0.11 2.12 -16.08
C ALA A 103 1.53 1.55 -16.11
N ASP A 104 2.30 1.74 -15.05
CA ASP A 104 3.67 1.22 -14.99
C ASP A 104 3.71 -0.30 -14.87
N ILE A 105 2.91 -0.93 -14.02
CA ILE A 105 2.89 -2.40 -13.91
C ILE A 105 2.45 -3.07 -15.22
N CYS A 106 1.60 -2.40 -16.02
CA CYS A 106 1.07 -2.94 -17.26
C CYS A 106 1.91 -2.62 -18.51
N ASP A 107 2.80 -1.62 -18.44
CA ASP A 107 3.73 -1.32 -19.54
C ASP A 107 4.96 -2.23 -19.46
N GLU A 108 5.10 -3.14 -20.43
CA GLU A 108 6.21 -4.08 -20.54
C GLU A 108 7.59 -3.40 -20.60
N ASN A 109 7.65 -2.11 -20.95
CA ASN A 109 8.89 -1.34 -21.02
C ASN A 109 9.21 -0.58 -19.73
N SER A 110 8.30 -0.55 -18.76
CA SER A 110 8.54 0.16 -17.51
C SER A 110 9.52 -0.63 -16.62
N LEU A 111 10.26 0.11 -15.79
CA LEU A 111 11.16 -0.49 -14.81
C LEU A 111 10.37 -1.33 -13.79
N LEU A 112 9.19 -0.86 -13.37
CA LEU A 112 8.36 -1.55 -12.40
C LEU A 112 7.82 -2.87 -12.95
N HIS A 113 7.35 -2.90 -14.21
CA HIS A 113 6.94 -4.14 -14.86
C HIS A 113 8.10 -5.11 -14.95
N THR A 114 9.28 -4.63 -15.38
CA THR A 114 10.48 -5.46 -15.52
C THR A 114 10.86 -6.11 -14.18
N ASP A 115 10.90 -5.31 -13.10
CA ASP A 115 11.24 -5.81 -11.76
C ASP A 115 10.16 -6.74 -11.19
N PHE A 116 8.88 -6.43 -11.43
CA PHE A 116 7.76 -7.29 -11.02
C PHE A 116 7.78 -8.62 -11.77
N ALA A 117 7.85 -8.61 -13.09
CA ALA A 117 7.87 -9.80 -13.95
C ALA A 117 9.04 -10.73 -13.62
N ALA A 118 10.21 -10.16 -13.30
CA ALA A 118 11.39 -10.93 -12.90
C ALA A 118 11.26 -11.59 -11.52
N SER A 119 10.38 -11.10 -10.64
CA SER A 119 10.34 -11.50 -9.22
C SER A 119 9.03 -12.16 -8.78
N VAL A 120 7.93 -11.99 -9.53
CA VAL A 120 6.58 -12.34 -9.08
C VAL A 120 6.41 -13.79 -8.67
N GLU A 121 6.99 -14.74 -9.41
CA GLU A 121 6.88 -16.17 -9.05
C GLU A 121 7.57 -16.47 -7.71
N CYS A 122 8.76 -15.89 -7.47
CA CYS A 122 9.45 -16.06 -6.19
C CYS A 122 8.68 -15.39 -5.04
N ILE A 123 8.13 -14.18 -5.27
CA ILE A 123 7.30 -13.49 -4.27
C ILE A 123 6.08 -14.35 -3.92
N ARG A 124 5.42 -14.93 -4.94
CA ARG A 124 4.28 -15.83 -4.75
C ARG A 124 4.66 -17.06 -3.93
N ASP A 125 5.82 -17.66 -4.17
CA ASP A 125 6.30 -18.81 -3.41
C ASP A 125 6.56 -18.44 -1.94
N GLU A 126 7.24 -17.33 -1.65
CA GLU A 126 7.45 -16.87 -0.27
C GLU A 126 6.13 -16.61 0.47
N VAL A 127 5.15 -16.05 -0.25
CA VAL A 127 3.80 -15.78 0.28
C VAL A 127 3.01 -17.08 0.51
N GLN A 128 3.04 -18.03 -0.42
CA GLN A 128 2.35 -19.32 -0.31
C GLN A 128 2.94 -20.21 0.79
N LEU A 129 4.26 -20.16 0.98
CA LEU A 129 4.96 -20.87 2.06
C LEU A 129 4.66 -20.31 3.46
N ARG A 130 3.76 -19.32 3.58
CA ARG A 130 3.36 -18.65 4.84
C ARG A 130 4.53 -18.10 5.64
N ARG A 131 5.61 -17.78 4.94
CA ARG A 131 6.79 -17.14 5.52
C ARG A 131 6.52 -15.67 5.86
N ASP A 132 5.38 -15.12 5.40
CA ASP A 132 4.85 -13.81 5.76
C ASP A 132 4.52 -13.69 7.26
N HIS A 133 4.18 -14.79 7.93
CA HIS A 133 3.92 -14.77 9.37
C HIS A 133 5.16 -14.39 10.19
N ILE A 134 6.38 -14.66 9.70
CA ILE A 134 7.61 -14.34 10.43
C ILE A 134 7.71 -12.84 10.68
N CYS A 135 7.62 -12.02 9.63
CA CYS A 135 7.73 -10.57 9.78
C CYS A 135 6.56 -9.96 10.56
N ARG A 136 5.35 -10.50 10.41
CA ARG A 136 4.20 -10.08 11.21
C ARG A 136 4.39 -10.39 12.70
N ASP A 137 4.77 -11.62 13.02
CA ASP A 137 4.86 -12.07 14.40
C ASP A 137 6.07 -11.42 15.09
N THR A 138 7.19 -11.22 14.39
CA THR A 138 8.31 -10.41 14.86
C THR A 138 7.89 -8.95 15.08
N SER A 139 7.13 -8.34 14.16
CA SER A 139 6.68 -6.95 14.33
C SER A 139 5.85 -6.74 15.59
N LEU A 140 4.98 -7.70 15.93
CA LEU A 140 4.16 -7.65 17.15
C LEU A 140 5.05 -7.59 18.39
N ILE A 141 5.99 -8.53 18.51
CA ILE A 141 6.87 -8.64 19.67
C ILE A 141 7.79 -7.41 19.77
N THR A 142 8.39 -6.99 18.65
CA THR A 142 9.34 -5.87 18.62
C THR A 142 8.68 -4.55 18.99
N VAL A 143 7.50 -4.26 18.44
CA VAL A 143 6.77 -3.02 18.72
C VAL A 143 6.22 -3.02 20.15
N GLU A 144 5.64 -4.14 20.60
CA GLU A 144 5.16 -4.27 21.98
C GLU A 144 6.30 -4.06 22.99
N THR A 145 7.48 -4.63 22.73
CA THR A 145 8.67 -4.43 23.56
C THR A 145 9.09 -2.96 23.60
N TYR A 146 9.13 -2.29 22.45
CA TYR A 146 9.46 -0.87 22.36
C TYR A 146 8.47 0.00 23.15
N LEU A 147 7.17 -0.17 22.91
CA LEU A 147 6.13 0.64 23.56
C LEU A 147 6.13 0.45 25.09
N ASN A 148 6.34 -0.78 25.56
CA ASN A 148 6.50 -1.08 26.99
C ASN A 148 7.74 -0.39 27.60
N SER A 149 8.82 -0.22 26.82
CA SER A 149 10.05 0.43 27.29
C SER A 149 9.91 1.93 27.51
N ILE A 150 9.09 2.60 26.70
CA ILE A 150 8.90 4.07 26.76
C ILE A 150 7.74 4.50 27.68
N LYS A 151 7.14 3.57 28.43
CA LYS A 151 6.03 3.81 29.39
C LYS A 151 4.93 4.71 28.80
N THR A 152 4.46 4.40 27.59
CA THR A 152 3.34 5.14 27.00
C THR A 152 2.10 4.87 27.85
N ASN A 153 1.51 5.92 28.44
CA ASN A 153 0.15 5.83 28.96
C ASN A 153 -0.74 5.42 27.79
N GLN A 154 -1.46 4.31 27.93
CA GLN A 154 -2.37 3.79 26.92
C GLN A 154 -3.61 4.70 26.81
N ASP A 155 -3.42 5.93 26.33
CA ASP A 155 -4.52 6.79 25.90
C ASP A 155 -4.95 6.37 24.47
N GLU A 156 -6.12 6.84 24.01
CA GLU A 156 -6.76 6.45 22.73
C GLU A 156 -5.84 6.54 21.48
N ASP A 157 -4.82 7.41 21.51
CA ASP A 157 -3.78 7.59 20.49
C ASP A 157 -2.78 6.40 20.39
N GLY A 158 -2.75 5.55 21.42
CA GLY A 158 -1.88 4.38 21.48
C GLY A 158 -2.21 3.31 20.43
N SER A 159 -3.47 3.22 19.99
CA SER A 159 -3.91 2.19 19.05
C SER A 159 -3.45 2.45 17.61
N GLU A 160 -3.54 3.69 17.14
CA GLU A 160 -3.06 4.12 15.83
C GLU A 160 -1.54 4.03 15.76
N LYS A 161 -0.85 4.61 16.75
CA LYS A 161 0.62 4.50 16.87
C LYS A 161 1.08 3.04 16.86
N HIS A 162 0.46 2.18 17.66
CA HIS A 162 0.80 0.75 17.69
C HIS A 162 0.65 0.11 16.31
N LEU A 163 -0.46 0.36 15.61
CA LEU A 163 -0.71 -0.18 14.29
C LEU A 163 0.33 0.30 13.27
N CYS A 164 0.63 1.59 13.24
CA CYS A 164 1.56 2.17 12.27
C CYS A 164 3.00 1.70 12.47
N LEU A 165 3.48 1.64 13.72
CA LEU A 165 4.81 1.09 14.02
C LEU A 165 4.89 -0.40 13.62
N GLN A 166 3.85 -1.17 13.94
CA GLN A 166 3.79 -2.60 13.64
C GLN A 166 3.82 -2.85 12.13
N ILE A 167 2.99 -2.13 11.38
CA ILE A 167 2.94 -2.27 9.92
C ILE A 167 4.25 -1.83 9.29
N SER A 168 4.84 -0.73 9.74
CA SER A 168 6.11 -0.23 9.20
C SER A 168 7.25 -1.23 9.41
N TYR A 169 7.37 -1.81 10.61
CA TYR A 169 8.35 -2.87 10.86
C TYR A 169 8.08 -4.10 10.00
N ALA A 170 6.82 -4.54 9.91
CA ALA A 170 6.45 -5.71 9.12
C ALA A 170 6.78 -5.51 7.63
N VAL A 171 6.56 -4.30 7.10
CA VAL A 171 6.93 -3.90 5.74
C VAL A 171 8.44 -3.95 5.54
N ALA A 172 9.22 -3.30 6.41
CA ALA A 172 10.68 -3.29 6.31
C ALA A 172 11.29 -4.70 6.41
N CYS A 173 10.80 -5.51 7.34
CA CYS A 173 11.18 -6.92 7.44
C CYS A 173 10.84 -7.71 6.16
N THR A 174 9.66 -7.48 5.59
CA THR A 174 9.20 -8.17 4.37
C THR A 174 10.08 -7.79 3.18
N ILE A 175 10.36 -6.50 2.98
CA ILE A 175 11.23 -6.00 1.91
C ILE A 175 12.62 -6.62 2.01
N LYS A 176 13.25 -6.57 3.19
CA LYS A 176 14.57 -7.19 3.41
C LYS A 176 14.55 -8.69 3.15
N ARG A 177 13.50 -9.37 3.59
CA ARG A 177 13.36 -10.82 3.36
C ARG A 177 13.28 -11.13 1.87
N LEU A 178 12.42 -10.41 1.14
CA LEU A 178 12.24 -10.59 -0.30
C LEU A 178 13.51 -10.25 -1.08
N GLU A 179 14.27 -9.23 -0.67
CA GLU A 179 15.59 -8.96 -1.24
C GLU A 179 16.51 -10.17 -1.08
N LYS A 180 16.57 -10.73 0.13
CA LYS A 180 17.43 -11.88 0.43
C LYS A 180 17.01 -13.16 -0.31
N THR A 181 15.72 -13.39 -0.50
CA THR A 181 15.21 -14.65 -1.08
C THR A 181 14.94 -14.57 -2.57
N CYS A 182 14.43 -13.44 -3.05
CA CYS A 182 13.97 -13.21 -4.42
C CYS A 182 14.83 -12.19 -5.17
N GLY A 183 15.83 -11.60 -4.51
CA GLY A 183 16.78 -10.70 -5.12
C GLY A 183 16.31 -9.24 -5.18
N GLU A 184 17.20 -8.41 -5.69
CA GLU A 184 17.05 -6.96 -5.72
C GLU A 184 15.82 -6.47 -6.52
N SER A 185 15.45 -7.16 -7.60
CA SER A 185 14.23 -6.80 -8.37
C SER A 185 12.96 -6.92 -7.53
N ALA A 186 12.86 -7.92 -6.65
CA ALA A 186 11.72 -8.06 -5.74
C ALA A 186 11.65 -6.89 -4.74
N ARG A 187 12.82 -6.48 -4.23
CA ARG A 187 12.96 -5.32 -3.33
C ARG A 187 12.47 -4.06 -4.02
N ARG A 188 13.00 -3.75 -5.20
CA ARG A 188 12.65 -2.54 -5.96
C ARG A 188 11.18 -2.50 -6.32
N ALA A 189 10.63 -3.58 -6.88
CA ALA A 189 9.21 -3.65 -7.22
C ALA A 189 8.32 -3.35 -6.00
N LEU A 190 8.62 -3.95 -4.85
CA LEU A 190 7.81 -3.75 -3.65
C LEU A 190 7.96 -2.34 -3.05
N VAL A 191 9.19 -1.81 -2.97
CA VAL A 191 9.42 -0.44 -2.48
C VAL A 191 8.65 0.55 -3.35
N THR A 192 8.78 0.46 -4.67
CA THR A 192 8.06 1.35 -5.61
C THR A 192 6.55 1.25 -5.46
N ILE A 193 5.99 0.05 -5.28
CA ILE A 193 4.55 -0.13 -5.06
C ILE A 193 4.12 0.53 -3.74
N ILE A 194 4.86 0.33 -2.65
CA ILE A 194 4.49 0.85 -1.32
C ILE A 194 4.59 2.38 -1.27
N GLU A 195 5.66 2.92 -1.83
CA GLU A 195 5.92 4.36 -1.92
C GLU A 195 4.79 5.06 -2.69
N ARG A 196 4.47 4.57 -3.89
CA ARG A 196 3.45 5.19 -4.75
C ARG A 196 2.03 5.05 -4.25
N LEU A 197 1.75 4.05 -3.42
CA LEU A 197 0.45 3.89 -2.78
C LEU A 197 0.31 4.68 -1.49
N HIS A 198 1.31 5.50 -1.11
CA HIS A 198 1.31 6.25 0.15
C HIS A 198 0.84 5.39 1.33
N TYR A 199 1.39 4.17 1.40
CA TYR A 199 0.76 3.04 2.09
C TYR A 199 0.37 3.33 3.53
N LEU A 200 1.21 4.03 4.29
CA LEU A 200 0.92 4.37 5.68
C LEU A 200 -0.11 5.49 5.82
N SER A 201 -0.03 6.54 4.99
CA SER A 201 -1.01 7.63 4.99
C SER A 201 -2.42 7.09 4.73
N ASN A 202 -2.53 6.15 3.79
CA ASN A 202 -3.78 5.45 3.47
C ASN A 202 -4.30 4.51 4.59
N LEU A 203 -3.45 4.16 5.57
CA LEU A 203 -3.85 3.44 6.78
C LEU A 203 -4.26 4.37 7.92
N GLY A 204 -4.26 5.69 7.69
CA GLY A 204 -4.57 6.71 8.68
C GLY A 204 -3.37 7.12 9.53
N CYS A 205 -2.16 6.66 9.21
CA CYS A 205 -0.97 7.12 9.90
C CYS A 205 -0.68 8.59 9.52
N THR A 206 -0.28 9.41 10.50
CA THR A 206 -0.08 10.85 10.31
C THR A 206 1.39 11.27 10.38
N GLU A 207 1.73 12.49 9.95
CA GLU A 207 3.07 13.08 10.10
C GLU A 207 3.63 12.98 11.55
N LYS A 208 2.77 13.00 12.57
CA LYS A 208 3.17 12.80 13.97
C LYS A 208 3.86 11.45 14.17
N ILE A 209 3.40 10.42 13.48
CA ILE A 209 3.95 9.07 13.52
C ILE A 209 5.30 8.98 12.82
N ALA A 210 5.62 9.88 11.88
CA ALA A 210 6.93 9.90 11.23
C ALA A 210 8.09 10.09 12.23
N LEU A 211 7.88 10.93 13.26
CA LEU A 211 8.84 11.09 14.36
C LEU A 211 8.94 9.83 15.21
N ASP A 212 7.79 9.23 15.57
CA ASP A 212 7.74 7.99 16.34
C ASP A 212 8.40 6.82 15.59
N LEU A 213 8.29 6.78 14.26
CA LEU A 213 8.95 5.78 13.41
C LEU A 213 10.47 5.91 13.45
N ARG A 214 10.98 7.15 13.47
CA ARG A 214 12.41 7.42 13.59
C ARG A 214 12.94 6.99 14.96
N ASP A 215 12.27 7.40 16.04
CA ASP A 215 12.65 7.02 17.40
C ASP A 215 12.58 5.49 17.59
N PHE A 216 11.55 4.86 17.02
CA PHE A 216 11.42 3.41 17.02
C PHE A 216 12.55 2.75 16.24
N PHE A 217 12.87 3.21 15.03
CA PHE A 217 13.99 2.70 14.24
C PHE A 217 15.32 2.81 14.99
N GLU A 218 15.59 3.94 15.64
CA GLU A 218 16.80 4.14 16.44
C GLU A 218 16.88 3.20 17.65
N SER A 219 15.74 2.75 18.18
CA SER A 219 15.68 1.77 19.27
C SER A 219 15.98 0.33 18.84
N LEU A 220 15.96 0.04 17.53
CA LEU A 220 16.18 -1.31 16.99
C LEU A 220 17.66 -1.68 17.04
N THR A 221 17.93 -2.95 17.34
CA THR A 221 19.26 -3.54 17.24
C THR A 221 19.35 -4.39 15.98
N PHE A 222 20.45 -4.25 15.25
CA PHE A 222 20.72 -4.96 14.01
C PHE A 222 22.02 -5.74 14.11
N ASP A 223 22.09 -6.90 13.46
CA ASP A 223 23.28 -7.76 13.50
C ASP A 223 24.42 -7.19 12.65
N THR A 224 24.09 -6.40 11.62
CA THR A 224 25.04 -5.82 10.68
C THR A 224 24.66 -4.39 10.29
N GLU A 225 25.64 -3.58 9.91
CA GLU A 225 25.41 -2.23 9.36
C GLU A 225 24.69 -2.26 8.01
N GLU A 226 24.89 -3.32 7.22
CA GLU A 226 24.16 -3.53 5.97
C GLU A 226 22.66 -3.71 6.23
N GLU A 227 22.31 -4.56 7.18
CA GLU A 227 20.93 -4.73 7.62
C GLU A 227 20.33 -3.42 8.13
N LYS A 228 21.05 -2.69 8.98
CA LYS A 228 20.60 -1.40 9.48
C LYS A 228 20.29 -0.43 8.35
N ARG A 229 21.16 -0.33 7.34
CA ARG A 229 20.96 0.55 6.17
C ARG A 229 19.74 0.16 5.35
N LEU A 230 19.49 -1.13 5.16
CA LEU A 230 18.30 -1.61 4.45
C LEU A 230 17.02 -1.20 5.18
N TYR A 231 16.93 -1.46 6.49
CA TYR A 231 15.79 -1.01 7.30
C TYR A 231 15.66 0.52 7.29
N GLN A 232 16.77 1.24 7.46
CA GLN A 232 16.78 2.71 7.45
C GLN A 232 16.13 3.25 6.18
N SER A 233 16.57 2.77 5.00
CA SER A 233 16.03 3.24 3.72
C SER A 233 14.52 3.02 3.58
N VAL A 234 14.00 1.91 4.13
CA VAL A 234 12.55 1.66 4.12
C VAL A 234 11.83 2.55 5.11
N PHE A 235 12.36 2.74 6.32
CA PHE A 235 11.73 3.62 7.31
C PHE A 235 11.72 5.08 6.87
N GLU A 236 12.77 5.56 6.22
CA GLU A 236 12.84 6.90 5.62
C GLU A 236 11.78 7.05 4.53
N MET A 237 11.71 6.12 3.57
CA MET A 237 10.66 6.13 2.53
C MET A 237 9.24 6.11 3.13
N LEU A 238 9.01 5.28 4.14
CA LEU A 238 7.72 5.20 4.82
C LEU A 238 7.35 6.50 5.55
N ALA A 239 8.33 7.15 6.17
CA ALA A 239 8.14 8.42 6.89
C ALA A 239 7.93 9.61 5.93
N GLU A 240 8.55 9.60 4.75
CA GLU A 240 8.35 10.61 3.70
C GLU A 240 6.97 10.50 3.04
N GLY A 241 6.36 9.31 3.08
CA GLY A 241 5.02 9.06 2.56
C GLY A 241 3.86 9.36 3.53
N LEU A 242 4.14 9.90 4.72
CA LEU A 242 3.16 10.32 5.75
C LEU A 242 2.85 11.82 5.66
#